data_AF-A0A957HLA3-F1
#
_entry.id   AF-A0A957HLA3-F1
#
_cell.length_a   1.000
_cell.length_b   1.000
_cell.length_c   1.000
_cell.angle_alpha   90.00
_cell.angle_beta   90.00
_cell.angle_gamma   90.00
#
_symmetry.space_group_name_H-M   'P 1'
#
loop_
_entity.id
_entity.type
_entity.pdbx_description
1 polymer ?
#
loop_
_entity_poly.entity_id
_entity_poly.type
_entity_poly.pdbx_seq_one_letter_code
_entity_poly.pdbx_strand_id
1 'polypeptide(L)'
;YIDEPICYEGQGGPVPCTGPFYSSRIKNERENAPRILQSAQESLEIARAQYSLALAGVNNDTAVSANASVVSAQQALEQATTGPKEADIEAAQLQVQQAEISLEQSRFSLQQAADALEKAELTAPWSGTILSVDVSVGAMIGAGTPVVTLLDTDRLQFHTNNLSERDLA
;
A
#
# COMPACT_ATOMS: atom_id res chain seq x y z
N TYR A 1 -4.03 0.92 -5.70
CA TYR A 1 -4.38 -0.13 -4.73
C TYR A 1 -5.70 -0.86 -5.02
N ILE A 2 -6.69 -0.28 -5.72
CA ILE A 2 -7.93 -1.01 -6.05
C ILE A 2 -7.82 -1.94 -7.27
N ASP A 3 -6.77 -1.77 -8.08
CA ASP A 3 -6.50 -2.56 -9.30
C ASP A 3 -5.48 -3.69 -9.08
N GLU A 4 -5.09 -3.94 -7.82
CA GLU A 4 -4.28 -5.12 -7.47
C GLU A 4 -5.16 -6.25 -6.92
N PRO A 5 -4.89 -7.51 -7.28
CA PRO A 5 -5.59 -8.68 -6.76
C PRO A 5 -5.21 -8.95 -5.30
N ILE A 6 -6.12 -9.55 -4.54
CA ILE A 6 -5.87 -9.93 -3.14
C ILE A 6 -4.79 -11.02 -3.08
N CYS A 7 -3.86 -10.87 -2.16
CA CYS A 7 -2.82 -11.86 -1.90
C CYS A 7 -3.34 -12.93 -0.93
N TYR A 8 -3.20 -14.20 -1.28
CA TYR A 8 -3.39 -15.31 -0.35
C TYR A 8 -2.15 -15.48 0.54
N GLU A 9 -2.26 -16.32 1.57
CA GLU A 9 -1.13 -16.64 2.45
C GLU A 9 0.05 -17.16 1.62
N GLY A 10 1.25 -16.58 1.84
CA GLY A 10 2.46 -16.88 1.07
C GLY A 10 2.61 -16.12 -0.26
N GLN A 11 1.67 -15.23 -0.62
CA GLN A 11 1.79 -14.31 -1.75
C GLN A 11 2.18 -12.89 -1.29
N GLY A 12 2.71 -12.07 -2.20
CA GLY A 12 3.18 -10.71 -1.94
C GLY A 12 4.68 -10.53 -2.20
N GLY A 13 5.08 -9.31 -2.56
CA GLY A 13 6.46 -9.01 -2.97
C GLY A 13 6.78 -9.64 -4.35
N PRO A 14 7.75 -10.56 -4.46
CA PRO A 14 8.09 -11.20 -5.74
C PRO A 14 7.05 -12.24 -6.21
N VAL A 15 6.20 -12.74 -5.31
CA VAL A 15 5.17 -13.73 -5.64
C VAL A 15 3.88 -12.99 -6.03
N PRO A 16 3.39 -13.14 -7.28
CA PRO A 16 2.22 -12.41 -7.74
C PRO A 16 0.97 -12.84 -6.98
N CYS A 17 0.11 -11.87 -6.67
CA CYS A 17 -1.16 -12.12 -5.99
C CYS A 17 -2.21 -12.62 -7.00
N THR A 18 -2.98 -13.65 -6.63
CA THR A 18 -3.88 -14.36 -7.57
C THR A 18 -5.35 -14.36 -7.13
N GLY A 19 -5.69 -13.64 -6.05
CA GLY A 19 -7.06 -13.52 -5.58
C GLY A 19 -7.90 -12.55 -6.43
N PRO A 20 -9.19 -12.38 -6.09
CA PRO A 20 -10.04 -11.41 -6.77
C PRO A 20 -9.57 -9.98 -6.53
N PHE A 21 -9.93 -9.05 -7.42
CA PHE A 21 -9.59 -7.63 -7.25
C PHE A 21 -10.44 -6.99 -6.15
N TYR A 22 -9.84 -6.11 -5.34
CA TYR A 22 -10.59 -5.32 -4.35
C TYR A 22 -11.74 -4.53 -4.97
N SER A 23 -11.50 -3.90 -6.13
CA SER A 23 -12.54 -3.18 -6.89
C SER A 23 -13.73 -4.06 -7.26
N SER A 24 -13.48 -5.32 -7.64
CA SER A 24 -14.55 -6.26 -8.01
C SER A 24 -15.42 -6.65 -6.82
N ARG A 25 -14.83 -6.90 -5.64
CA ARG A 25 -15.59 -7.21 -4.41
C ARG A 25 -16.46 -6.03 -3.97
N ILE A 26 -15.88 -4.83 -3.91
CA ILE A 26 -16.60 -3.61 -3.49
C ILE A 26 -17.75 -3.30 -4.46
N LYS A 27 -17.54 -3.47 -5.77
CA LYS A 27 -18.61 -3.32 -6.76
C LYS A 27 -19.73 -4.33 -6.54
N ASN A 28 -19.38 -5.60 -6.37
CA ASN A 28 -20.34 -6.68 -6.17
C ASN A 28 -21.16 -6.48 -4.87
N GLU A 29 -20.52 -6.12 -3.76
CA GLU A 29 -21.23 -5.76 -2.51
C GLU A 29 -22.17 -4.57 -2.71
N ARG A 30 -21.70 -3.49 -3.35
CA ARG A 30 -22.53 -2.32 -3.63
C ARG A 30 -23.72 -2.62 -4.53
N GLU A 31 -23.55 -3.49 -5.54
CA GLU A 31 -24.62 -3.87 -6.47
C GLU A 31 -25.64 -4.79 -5.81
N ASN A 32 -25.20 -5.67 -4.90
CA ASN A 32 -26.09 -6.56 -4.17
C ASN A 32 -26.83 -5.89 -3.02
N ALA A 33 -26.23 -4.90 -2.35
CA ALA A 33 -26.83 -4.20 -1.22
C ALA A 33 -28.27 -3.68 -1.47
N PRO A 34 -28.57 -2.93 -2.55
CA PRO A 34 -29.92 -2.47 -2.83
C PRO A 34 -30.88 -3.64 -3.11
N ARG A 35 -30.38 -4.71 -3.74
CA ARG A 35 -31.17 -5.91 -4.06
C ARG A 35 -31.56 -6.68 -2.79
N ILE A 36 -30.65 -6.76 -1.82
CA ILE A 36 -30.90 -7.36 -0.50
C ILE A 36 -31.90 -6.51 0.28
N LEU A 37 -31.71 -5.19 0.32
CA LEU A 37 -32.62 -4.25 0.97
C LEU A 37 -34.04 -4.36 0.40
N GLN A 38 -34.16 -4.34 -0.93
CA GLN A 38 -35.45 -4.51 -1.61
C GLN A 38 -36.11 -5.83 -1.23
N SER A 39 -35.38 -6.95 -1.28
CA SER A 39 -35.94 -8.26 -0.93
C SER A 39 -36.40 -8.34 0.53
N ALA A 40 -35.70 -7.67 1.44
CA ALA A 40 -36.08 -7.63 2.86
C ALA A 40 -37.32 -6.75 3.09
N GLN A 41 -37.44 -5.64 2.37
CA GLN A 41 -38.62 -4.78 2.39
C GLN A 41 -39.86 -5.52 1.86
N GLU A 42 -39.73 -6.20 0.72
CA GLU A 42 -40.79 -7.01 0.12
C GLU A 42 -41.21 -8.15 1.05
N SER A 43 -40.24 -8.84 1.67
CA SER A 43 -40.50 -9.92 2.63
C SER A 43 -41.28 -9.43 3.85
N LEU A 44 -40.97 -8.23 4.35
CA LEU A 44 -41.70 -7.60 5.45
C LEU A 44 -43.13 -7.23 5.05
N GLU A 45 -43.33 -6.70 3.86
CA GLU A 45 -44.66 -6.37 3.35
C GLU A 45 -45.54 -7.62 3.22
N ILE A 46 -45.00 -8.69 2.62
CA ILE A 46 -45.68 -9.99 2.50
C ILE A 46 -46.01 -10.56 3.89
N ALA A 47 -45.06 -10.57 4.82
CA ALA A 47 -45.29 -11.07 6.18
C ALA A 47 -46.40 -10.30 6.90
N ARG A 48 -46.45 -8.96 6.74
CA ARG A 48 -47.51 -8.12 7.31
C ARG A 48 -48.87 -8.41 6.68
N ALA A 49 -48.93 -8.62 5.36
CA ALA A 49 -50.17 -9.00 4.68
C ALA A 49 -50.69 -10.38 5.13
N GLN A 50 -49.80 -11.36 5.32
CA GLN A 50 -50.19 -12.67 5.84
C GLN A 50 -50.68 -12.59 7.30
N TYR A 51 -50.05 -11.77 8.11
CA TYR A 51 -50.50 -11.52 9.49
C TYR A 51 -51.88 -10.87 9.54
N SER A 52 -52.16 -9.88 8.68
CA SER A 52 -53.48 -9.25 8.64
C SER A 52 -54.58 -10.21 8.17
N LEU A 53 -54.29 -11.09 7.20
CA LEU A 53 -55.19 -12.17 6.79
C LEU A 53 -55.46 -13.16 7.92
N ALA A 54 -54.43 -13.54 8.69
CA ALA A 54 -54.57 -14.45 9.82
C ALA A 54 -55.46 -13.87 10.94
N LEU A 55 -55.36 -12.57 11.20
CA LEU A 55 -56.22 -11.86 12.15
C LEU A 55 -57.69 -11.84 11.71
N ALA A 56 -57.95 -11.71 10.41
CA ALA A 56 -59.32 -11.75 9.87
C ALA A 56 -59.96 -13.15 9.94
N GLY A 57 -59.16 -14.21 10.02
CA GLY A 57 -59.59 -15.61 10.01
C GLY A 57 -60.04 -16.20 11.36
N VAL A 58 -60.06 -15.41 12.46
CA VAL A 58 -60.50 -15.81 13.82
C VAL A 58 -59.64 -16.90 14.50
N ASN A 59 -58.64 -17.48 13.81
CA ASN A 59 -57.71 -18.48 14.35
C ASN A 59 -56.48 -17.83 15.01
N ASN A 60 -56.41 -17.89 16.35
CA ASN A 60 -55.28 -17.34 17.12
C ASN A 60 -53.93 -18.00 16.81
N ASP A 61 -53.89 -19.32 16.58
CA ASP A 61 -52.62 -20.04 16.32
C ASP A 61 -51.98 -19.60 14.99
N THR A 62 -52.78 -19.30 13.97
CA THR A 62 -52.29 -18.74 12.70
C THR A 62 -51.80 -17.31 12.85
N ALA A 63 -52.39 -16.53 13.76
CA ALA A 63 -51.93 -15.17 14.04
C ALA A 63 -50.57 -15.16 14.76
N VAL A 64 -50.34 -16.07 15.71
CA VAL A 64 -49.06 -16.18 16.44
C VAL A 64 -47.91 -16.55 15.49
N SER A 65 -48.11 -17.54 14.62
CA SER A 65 -47.11 -17.95 13.63
C SER A 65 -46.85 -16.87 12.56
N ALA A 66 -47.90 -16.20 12.09
CA ALA A 66 -47.74 -15.08 11.17
C ALA A 66 -47.04 -13.87 11.81
N ASN A 67 -47.28 -13.59 13.10
CA ASN A 67 -46.55 -12.56 13.83
C ASN A 67 -45.06 -12.89 13.96
N ALA A 68 -44.71 -14.16 14.22
CA ALA A 68 -43.32 -14.60 14.23
C ALA A 68 -42.62 -14.34 12.88
N SER A 69 -43.36 -14.48 11.77
CA SER A 69 -42.86 -14.16 10.42
C SER A 69 -42.66 -12.66 10.20
N VAL A 70 -43.47 -11.81 10.81
CA VAL A 70 -43.25 -10.35 10.79
C VAL A 70 -42.00 -9.97 11.57
N VAL A 71 -41.79 -10.55 12.75
CA VAL A 71 -40.60 -10.29 13.57
C VAL A 71 -39.33 -10.74 12.84
N SER A 72 -39.34 -11.91 12.22
CA SER A 72 -38.18 -12.38 11.45
C SER A 72 -37.89 -11.50 10.23
N ALA A 73 -38.93 -11.05 9.51
CA ALA A 73 -38.75 -10.12 8.39
C ALA A 73 -38.25 -8.73 8.83
N GLN A 74 -38.67 -8.25 10.00
CA GLN A 74 -38.13 -7.01 10.58
C GLN A 74 -36.65 -7.15 10.92
N GLN A 75 -36.23 -8.27 11.52
CA GLN A 75 -34.83 -8.54 11.81
C GLN A 75 -33.98 -8.63 10.53
N ALA A 76 -34.51 -9.25 9.47
CA ALA A 76 -33.84 -9.31 8.18
C ALA A 76 -33.69 -7.91 7.54
N LEU A 77 -34.72 -7.06 7.65
CA LEU A 77 -34.64 -5.67 7.19
C LEU A 77 -33.61 -4.86 7.99
N GLU A 78 -33.61 -5.01 9.32
CA GLU A 78 -32.65 -4.34 10.18
C GLU A 78 -31.22 -4.74 9.81
N GLN A 79 -30.95 -6.04 9.62
CA GLN A 79 -29.65 -6.52 9.13
C GLN A 79 -29.28 -5.96 7.76
N ALA A 80 -30.23 -5.85 6.82
CA ALA A 80 -30.00 -5.28 5.51
C ALA A 80 -29.71 -3.76 5.53
N THR A 81 -30.18 -3.05 6.57
CA THR A 81 -29.96 -1.61 6.75
C THR A 81 -28.81 -1.28 7.70
N THR A 82 -28.32 -2.25 8.47
CA THR A 82 -27.26 -2.04 9.44
C THR A 82 -25.92 -2.01 8.72
N GLY A 83 -25.31 -0.82 8.62
CA GLY A 83 -23.95 -0.64 8.12
C GLY A 83 -22.87 -1.05 9.13
N PRO A 84 -21.58 -0.89 8.76
CA PRO A 84 -20.47 -1.07 9.68
C PRO A 84 -20.59 -0.13 10.89
N LYS A 85 -20.12 -0.56 12.05
CA LYS A 85 -20.10 0.33 13.23
C LYS A 85 -18.97 1.35 13.08
N GLU A 86 -19.13 2.52 13.70
CA GLU A 86 -18.09 3.56 13.73
C GLU A 86 -16.73 3.02 14.19
N ALA A 87 -16.70 2.17 15.22
CA ALA A 87 -15.47 1.55 15.70
C ALA A 87 -14.81 0.63 14.66
N ASP A 88 -15.60 -0.05 13.82
CA ASP A 88 -15.07 -0.89 12.74
C ASP A 88 -14.49 -0.03 11.61
N ILE A 89 -15.11 1.12 11.33
CA ILE A 89 -14.63 2.10 10.35
C ILE A 89 -13.31 2.71 10.81
N GLU A 90 -13.24 3.14 12.07
CA GLU A 90 -12.02 3.71 12.68
C GLU A 90 -10.88 2.69 12.65
N ALA A 91 -11.13 1.44 13.04
CA ALA A 91 -10.13 0.38 13.00
C ALA A 91 -9.61 0.15 11.57
N ALA A 92 -10.50 0.15 10.56
CA ALA A 92 -10.11 0.01 9.17
C ALA A 92 -9.29 1.21 8.67
N GLN A 93 -9.64 2.44 9.06
CA GLN A 93 -8.89 3.63 8.72
C GLN A 93 -7.48 3.61 9.32
N LEU A 94 -7.34 3.20 10.58
CA LEU A 94 -6.03 3.04 11.23
C LEU A 94 -5.19 1.98 10.52
N GLN A 95 -5.80 0.87 10.08
CA GLN A 95 -5.10 -0.17 9.33
C GLN A 95 -4.57 0.36 7.98
N VAL A 96 -5.36 1.19 7.28
CA VAL A 96 -4.93 1.86 6.04
C VAL A 96 -3.74 2.78 6.32
N GLN A 97 -3.84 3.64 7.33
CA GLN A 97 -2.76 4.56 7.70
C GLN A 97 -1.47 3.81 8.06
N GLN A 98 -1.58 2.70 8.80
CA GLN A 98 -0.42 1.86 9.12
C GLN A 98 0.21 1.23 7.88
N ALA A 99 -0.59 0.82 6.90
CA ALA A 99 -0.10 0.28 5.63
C ALA A 99 0.57 1.35 4.77
N GLU A 100 0.03 2.57 4.75
CA GLU A 100 0.63 3.72 4.06
C GLU A 100 2.01 4.08 4.63
N ILE A 101 2.14 4.09 5.96
CA ILE A 101 3.43 4.31 6.63
C ILE A 101 4.44 3.21 6.26
N SER A 102 4.02 1.95 6.25
CA SER A 102 4.88 0.81 5.85
C SER A 102 5.35 0.91 4.40
N LEU A 103 4.45 1.37 3.51
CA LEU A 103 4.78 1.62 2.11
C LEU A 103 5.82 2.74 1.97
N GLU A 104 5.67 3.83 2.71
CA GLU A 104 6.63 4.96 2.70
C GLU A 104 8.02 4.50 3.17
N GLN A 105 8.08 3.72 4.25
CA GLN A 105 9.33 3.13 4.74
C GLN A 105 10.00 2.21 3.71
N SER A 106 9.20 1.42 3.01
CA SER A 106 9.69 0.53 1.96
C SER A 106 10.25 1.32 0.77
N ARG A 107 9.59 2.42 0.37
CA ARG A 107 10.08 3.34 -0.67
C ARG A 107 11.39 4.02 -0.27
N PHE A 108 11.50 4.48 0.97
CA PHE A 108 12.74 5.06 1.49
C PHE A 108 13.89 4.04 1.50
N SER A 109 13.59 2.79 1.86
CA SER A 109 14.57 1.70 1.84
C SER A 109 15.03 1.37 0.42
N LEU A 110 14.10 1.36 -0.54
CA LEU A 110 14.41 1.21 -1.97
C LEU A 110 15.30 2.33 -2.49
N GLN A 111 15.01 3.58 -2.13
CA GLN A 111 15.82 4.73 -2.54
C GLN A 111 17.24 4.65 -1.99
N GLN A 112 17.40 4.32 -0.71
CA GLN A 112 18.73 4.13 -0.12
C GLN A 112 19.53 3.02 -0.81
N ALA A 113 18.88 1.91 -1.18
CA ALA A 113 19.51 0.84 -1.92
C ALA A 113 19.94 1.27 -3.33
N ALA A 114 19.13 2.09 -4.01
CA ALA A 114 19.47 2.68 -5.31
C ALA A 114 20.68 3.62 -5.21
N ASP A 115 20.69 4.52 -4.22
CA ASP A 115 21.82 5.44 -3.98
C ASP A 115 23.11 4.67 -3.64
N ALA A 116 23.01 3.58 -2.89
CA ALA A 116 24.15 2.73 -2.56
C ALA A 116 24.70 2.00 -3.80
N LEU A 117 23.82 1.57 -4.70
CA LEU A 117 24.21 0.95 -5.97
C LEU A 117 24.90 1.97 -6.89
N GLU A 118 24.37 3.20 -7.00
CA GLU A 118 25.01 4.27 -7.76
C GLU A 118 26.41 4.59 -7.22
N LYS A 119 26.55 4.69 -5.89
CA LYS A 119 27.84 4.94 -5.24
C LYS A 119 28.81 3.75 -5.28
N ALA A 120 28.35 2.56 -5.66
CA ALA A 120 29.22 1.41 -5.87
C ALA A 120 30.03 1.53 -7.17
N GLU A 121 29.58 2.35 -8.12
CA GLU A 121 30.32 2.68 -9.33
C GLU A 121 31.08 4.00 -9.15
N LEU A 122 32.41 3.91 -9.08
CA LEU A 122 33.27 5.09 -8.99
C LEU A 122 33.54 5.65 -10.39
N THR A 123 33.00 6.83 -10.68
CA THR A 123 33.24 7.56 -11.93
C THR A 123 34.10 8.79 -11.70
N ALA A 124 34.92 9.14 -12.69
CA ALA A 124 35.75 10.34 -12.62
C ALA A 124 34.87 11.59 -12.83
N PRO A 125 34.96 12.62 -11.97
CA PRO A 125 34.16 13.83 -12.10
C PRO A 125 34.59 14.74 -13.28
N TRP A 126 35.77 14.50 -13.85
CA TRP A 126 36.33 15.23 -14.98
C TRP A 126 37.30 14.34 -15.77
N SER A 127 37.62 14.76 -17.00
CA SER A 127 38.56 14.05 -17.87
C SER A 127 39.99 14.29 -17.43
N GLY A 128 40.79 13.23 -17.28
CA GLY A 128 42.17 13.32 -16.84
C GLY A 128 42.95 12.03 -17.07
N THR A 129 44.20 12.02 -16.62
CA THR A 129 45.09 10.85 -16.71
C THR A 129 45.19 10.17 -15.34
N ILE A 130 44.98 8.85 -15.29
CA ILE A 130 45.15 8.05 -14.06
C ILE A 130 46.64 7.95 -13.74
N LEU A 131 47.03 8.35 -12.52
CA LEU A 131 48.40 8.24 -12.02
C LEU A 131 48.63 6.94 -11.23
N SER A 132 47.66 6.58 -10.38
CA SER A 132 47.71 5.37 -9.54
C SER A 132 46.31 4.79 -9.30
N VAL A 133 46.29 3.48 -9.06
CA VAL A 133 45.13 2.76 -8.50
C VAL A 133 45.63 2.03 -7.26
N ASP A 134 45.15 2.46 -6.10
CA ASP A 134 45.70 2.10 -4.79
C ASP A 134 44.88 1.00 -4.08
N VAL A 135 44.07 0.25 -4.84
CA VAL A 135 43.24 -0.86 -4.37
C VAL A 135 43.43 -2.12 -5.22
N SER A 136 43.26 -3.28 -4.60
CA SER A 136 43.25 -4.59 -5.29
C SER A 136 41.83 -5.14 -5.43
N VAL A 137 41.59 -5.94 -6.48
CA VAL A 137 40.31 -6.62 -6.68
C VAL A 137 39.98 -7.51 -5.47
N GLY A 138 38.76 -7.39 -4.94
CA GLY A 138 38.30 -8.13 -3.76
C GLY A 138 38.74 -7.52 -2.42
N ALA A 139 39.46 -6.40 -2.41
CA ALA A 139 39.78 -5.69 -1.18
C ALA A 139 38.52 -5.05 -0.58
N MET A 140 38.36 -5.16 0.74
CA MET A 140 37.40 -4.35 1.50
C MET A 140 38.04 -3.00 1.82
N ILE A 141 37.39 -1.91 1.39
CA ILE A 141 37.83 -0.54 1.66
C ILE A 141 36.81 0.19 2.54
N GLY A 142 37.31 1.08 3.40
CA GLY A 142 36.47 1.93 4.24
C GLY A 142 35.99 3.17 3.49
N ALA A 143 34.99 3.85 4.04
CA ALA A 143 34.56 5.14 3.52
C ALA A 143 35.71 6.16 3.60
N GLY A 144 35.91 6.91 2.52
CA GLY A 144 36.96 7.94 2.44
C GLY A 144 38.36 7.40 2.13
N THR A 145 38.55 6.10 1.95
CA THR A 145 39.81 5.55 1.45
C THR A 145 40.04 6.00 0.00
N PRO A 146 41.15 6.68 -0.33
CA PRO A 146 41.46 7.05 -1.71
C PRO A 146 41.72 5.79 -2.55
N VAL A 147 41.11 5.72 -3.73
CA VAL A 147 41.17 4.53 -4.62
C VAL A 147 41.97 4.81 -5.88
N VAL A 148 41.79 5.99 -6.49
CA VAL A 148 42.43 6.38 -7.75
C VAL A 148 42.96 7.80 -7.60
N THR A 149 44.20 8.03 -8.04
CA THR A 149 44.75 9.39 -8.21
C THR A 149 44.63 9.81 -9.67
N LEU A 150 43.95 10.92 -9.91
CA LEU A 150 43.70 11.47 -11.25
C LEU A 150 44.43 12.81 -11.43
N LEU A 151 45.03 13.02 -12.60
CA LEU A 151 45.72 14.26 -12.99
C LEU A 151 44.96 14.98 -14.11
N ASP A 152 44.67 16.26 -13.90
CA ASP A 152 44.21 17.17 -14.95
C ASP A 152 45.44 17.72 -15.70
N THR A 153 45.56 17.36 -16.97
CA THR A 153 46.68 17.80 -17.84
C THR A 153 46.44 19.15 -18.51
N ASP A 154 45.20 19.65 -18.51
CA ASP A 154 44.82 20.90 -19.16
C ASP A 154 45.12 22.13 -18.28
N ARG A 155 45.27 21.92 -16.96
CA ARG A 155 45.44 23.00 -15.97
C ARG A 155 46.68 22.84 -15.09
N LEU A 156 47.83 22.56 -15.69
CA LEU A 156 49.10 22.47 -14.96
C LEU A 156 49.56 23.87 -14.51
N GLN A 157 49.92 23.98 -13.22
CA GLN A 157 50.46 25.20 -12.62
C GLN A 157 51.84 24.92 -12.03
N PHE A 158 52.78 25.84 -12.26
CA PHE A 158 54.08 25.82 -11.61
C PHE A 158 54.04 26.69 -10.36
N HIS A 159 54.26 26.08 -9.19
CA HIS A 159 54.37 26.78 -7.92
C HIS A 159 55.82 26.73 -7.44
N THR A 160 56.45 27.89 -7.29
CA THR A 160 57.80 28.01 -6.69
C THR A 160 57.73 28.84 -5.43
N ASN A 161 58.28 28.28 -4.35
CA ASN A 161 58.41 28.95 -3.04
C ASN A 161 59.82 29.51 -2.83
N ASN A 162 60.71 29.35 -3.82
CA ASN A 162 62.11 29.74 -3.73
C ASN A 162 62.44 30.74 -4.85
N LEU A 163 61.82 31.92 -4.75
CA LEU A 163 62.23 33.09 -5.51
C LEU A 163 63.09 33.95 -4.59
N SER A 164 64.37 34.14 -4.94
CA SER A 164 65.20 35.10 -4.22
C SER A 164 64.93 36.51 -4.77
N GLU A 165 65.02 37.55 -3.95
CA GLU A 165 64.87 38.95 -4.41
C GLU A 165 65.87 39.33 -5.52
N ARG A 166 66.97 38.57 -5.67
CA ARG A 166 67.95 38.76 -6.76
C ARG A 166 67.44 38.30 -8.13
N ASP A 167 66.40 37.47 -8.17
CA ASP A 167 65.83 36.91 -9.41
C ASP A 167 64.69 37.77 -9.98
N LEU A 168 64.30 38.85 -9.29
CA LEU A 168 63.20 39.76 -9.67
C LEU A 168 63.66 41.11 -10.24
N ALA A 169 64.98 41.32 -10.40
CA ALA A 169 65.59 42.58 -10.83
C ALA A 169 65.97 42.60 -12.32
#